data_AF-A0A962YIU8-F1
#
_entry.id   AF-A0A962YIU8-F1
#
_cell.length_a   1.000
_cell.length_b   1.000
_cell.length_c   1.000
_cell.angle_alpha   90.00
_cell.angle_beta   90.00
_cell.angle_gamma   90.00
#
_symmetry.space_group_name_H-M   'P 1'
#
loop_
_entity.id
_entity.type
_entity.pdbx_description
1 polymer ?
#
loop_
_entity_poly.entity_id
_entity_poly.type
_entity_poly.pdbx_seq_one_letter_code
_entity_poly.pdbx_strand_id
1 'polypeptide(L)'
;KAYIAAANRGKYVVENFSRTPAVERALALMSEAYIELGMQDLAQDSQRILAVNYPDSPYLARLDALRNGEEAPIIDERPSITSMLWDLL
;
A
#
# COMPACT_ATOMS: atom_id res chain seq x y z
N LYS A 1 -25.62 5.45 0.95
CA LYS A 1 -25.58 5.29 2.43
C LYS A 1 -24.82 4.03 2.90
N ALA A 2 -24.35 3.13 2.01
CA ALA A 2 -23.60 1.92 2.38
C ALA A 2 -22.12 2.14 2.78
N TYR A 3 -21.48 3.21 2.29
CA TYR A 3 -20.06 3.51 2.54
C TYR A 3 -19.72 3.71 4.03
N ILE A 4 -20.62 4.31 4.81
CA ILE A 4 -20.41 4.53 6.25
C ILE A 4 -20.47 3.20 7.02
N ALA A 5 -21.30 2.26 6.60
CA ALA A 5 -21.37 0.93 7.21
C ALA A 5 -20.13 0.08 6.89
N ALA A 6 -19.59 0.20 5.67
CA ALA A 6 -18.34 -0.45 5.28
C ALA A 6 -17.13 0.15 6.02
N ALA A 7 -17.07 1.48 6.15
CA ALA A 7 -16.02 2.16 6.92
C ALA A 7 -16.04 1.78 8.40
N ASN A 8 -17.23 1.68 9.01
CA ASN A 8 -17.38 1.24 10.40
C ASN A 8 -17.04 -0.25 10.60
N ARG A 9 -17.24 -1.11 9.59
CA ARG A 9 -16.77 -2.51 9.64
C ARG A 9 -15.25 -2.64 9.47
N GLY A 10 -14.62 -1.79 8.66
CA GLY A 10 -13.16 -1.76 8.51
C GLY A 10 -12.45 -1.39 9.82
N LYS A 11 -13.04 -0.47 10.60
CA LYS A 11 -12.49 -0.02 11.89
C LYS A 11 -12.27 -1.17 12.89
N TYR A 12 -13.18 -2.13 12.96
CA TYR A 12 -13.10 -3.28 13.87
C TYR A 12 -12.01 -4.31 13.48
N VAL A 13 -11.68 -4.39 12.19
CA VAL A 13 -10.63 -5.30 11.68
C VAL A 13 -9.24 -4.71 11.94
N VAL A 14 -9.10 -3.39 11.81
CA VAL A 14 -7.85 -2.64 12.02
C VAL A 14 -7.44 -2.62 13.50
N GLU A 15 -8.41 -2.57 14.42
CA GLU A 15 -8.16 -2.51 15.86
C GLU A 15 -7.76 -3.87 16.47
N ASN A 16 -7.99 -4.99 15.77
CA ASN A 16 -7.85 -6.34 16.35
C ASN A 16 -6.91 -7.32 15.61
N PHE A 17 -6.45 -7.01 14.39
CA PHE A 17 -5.48 -7.86 13.68
C PHE A 17 -4.09 -7.25 13.73
N SER A 18 -3.16 -8.02 14.30
CA SER A 18 -1.73 -7.74 14.44
C SER A 18 -1.15 -7.01 13.23
N ARG A 19 -0.83 -5.72 13.39
CA ARG A 19 -0.12 -4.87 12.42
C ARG A 19 1.29 -5.41 12.18
N THR A 20 1.40 -6.50 11.43
CA THR A 20 2.68 -7.10 11.08
C THR A 20 3.13 -6.55 9.72
N PRO A 21 4.43 -6.27 9.54
CA PRO A 21 4.97 -5.83 8.24
C PRO A 21 4.63 -6.79 7.08
N ALA A 22 4.32 -8.05 7.38
CA ALA A 22 3.90 -9.04 6.40
C ALA A 22 2.52 -8.73 5.78
N VAL A 23 1.56 -8.25 6.57
CA VAL A 23 0.21 -7.91 6.09
C VAL A 23 0.25 -6.64 5.24
N GLU A 24 1.04 -5.66 5.66
CA GLU A 24 1.29 -4.44 4.88
C GLU A 24 1.81 -4.75 3.47
N ARG A 25 2.90 -5.54 3.39
CA ARG A 25 3.50 -5.94 2.11
C ARG A 25 2.54 -6.78 1.26
N ALA A 26 1.77 -7.68 1.86
CA ALA A 26 0.83 -8.52 1.12
C ALA A 26 -0.28 -7.68 0.45
N LEU A 27 -0.84 -6.70 1.17
CA LEU A 27 -1.85 -5.80 0.61
C LEU A 27 -1.29 -4.94 -0.53
N ALA A 28 -0.05 -4.47 -0.41
CA ALA A 28 0.64 -3.75 -1.46
C ALA A 28 0.82 -4.61 -2.72
N LEU A 29 1.35 -5.83 -2.56
CA LEU A 29 1.57 -6.77 -3.66
C LEU A 29 0.27 -7.14 -4.38
N MET A 30 -0.81 -7.37 -3.62
CA MET A 30 -2.14 -7.61 -4.20
C MET A 30 -2.61 -6.43 -5.04
N SER A 31 -2.47 -5.21 -4.52
CA SER A 31 -2.88 -4.01 -5.25
C SER A 31 -2.07 -3.82 -6.53
N GLU A 32 -0.75 -4.02 -6.49
CA GLU A 32 0.13 -3.94 -7.67
C GLU A 32 -0.24 -4.99 -8.72
N ALA A 33 -0.42 -6.25 -8.31
CA ALA A 33 -0.84 -7.32 -9.21
C ALA A 33 -2.20 -7.01 -9.88
N TYR A 34 -3.15 -6.44 -9.15
CA TYR A 34 -4.43 -6.06 -9.72
C TYR A 34 -4.34 -4.86 -10.68
N ILE A 35 -3.42 -3.91 -10.46
CA ILE A 35 -3.15 -2.83 -11.41
C ILE A 35 -2.63 -3.41 -12.73
N GLU A 36 -1.62 -4.28 -12.66
CA GLU A 36 -1.01 -4.93 -13.84
C GLU A 36 -2.01 -5.80 -14.61
N LEU A 37 -2.93 -6.46 -13.91
CA LEU A 37 -4.00 -7.26 -14.51
C LEU A 37 -5.20 -6.43 -15.00
N GLY A 38 -5.17 -5.09 -14.83
CA GLY A 38 -6.27 -4.21 -15.20
C GLY A 38 -7.53 -4.32 -14.32
N MET A 39 -7.43 -4.98 -13.16
CA MET A 39 -8.52 -5.22 -12.21
C MET A 39 -8.67 -4.03 -11.23
N GLN A 40 -9.06 -2.87 -11.75
CA GLN A 40 -9.02 -1.58 -11.03
C GLN A 40 -9.82 -1.55 -9.71
N ASP A 41 -10.97 -2.21 -9.65
CA ASP A 41 -11.81 -2.24 -8.44
C ASP A 41 -11.11 -3.01 -7.30
N LEU A 42 -10.50 -4.16 -7.62
CA LEU A 42 -9.76 -4.97 -6.65
C LEU A 42 -8.46 -4.29 -6.21
N ALA A 43 -7.80 -3.57 -7.13
CA ALA A 43 -6.65 -2.73 -6.81
C ALA A 43 -7.04 -1.64 -5.80
N GLN A 44 -8.10 -0.87 -6.09
CA GLN A 44 -8.56 0.19 -5.19
C GLN A 44 -9.00 -0.33 -3.83
N ASP A 45 -9.69 -1.46 -3.78
CA ASP A 45 -10.13 -2.05 -2.51
C ASP A 45 -8.93 -2.50 -1.67
N SER A 46 -7.94 -3.14 -2.28
CA SER A 46 -6.71 -3.58 -1.61
C SER A 46 -5.89 -2.38 -1.12
N GLN A 47 -5.71 -1.35 -1.96
CA GLN A 47 -5.04 -0.11 -1.59
C GLN A 47 -5.78 0.63 -0.47
N ARG A 48 -7.12 0.64 -0.48
CA ARG A 48 -7.92 1.27 0.59
C ARG A 48 -7.71 0.56 1.92
N ILE A 49 -7.70 -0.78 1.93
CA ILE A 49 -7.42 -1.56 3.13
C ILE A 49 -6.00 -1.26 3.62
N LEU A 50 -5.01 -1.19 2.71
CA LEU A 50 -3.65 -0.76 3.05
C LEU A 50 -3.64 0.62 3.70
N ALA A 51 -4.24 1.64 3.07
CA ALA A 51 -4.27 3.01 3.57
C ALA A 51 -4.98 3.15 4.93
N VAL A 52 -6.03 2.37 5.18
CA VAL A 52 -6.76 2.41 6.45
C VAL A 52 -5.96 1.75 7.58
N ASN A 53 -5.22 0.67 7.29
CA ASN A 53 -4.44 -0.06 8.30
C ASN A 53 -3.02 0.48 8.50
N TYR A 54 -2.41 0.98 7.43
CA TYR A 54 -1.02 1.44 7.30
C TYR A 54 -0.99 2.76 6.51
N PRO A 55 -1.52 3.86 7.06
CA PRO A 55 -1.60 5.15 6.37
C PRO A 55 -0.22 5.72 6.00
N ASP A 56 0.83 5.34 6.74
CA ASP A 56 2.21 5.75 6.51
C ASP A 56 3.01 4.72 5.68
N SER A 57 2.31 3.78 5.04
CA SER A 57 2.96 2.73 4.26
C SER A 57 3.69 3.30 3.05
N PRO A 58 4.98 2.98 2.85
CA PRO A 58 5.74 3.50 1.71
C PRO A 58 5.19 2.99 0.36
N TYR A 59 4.44 1.88 0.36
CA TYR A 59 3.83 1.34 -0.85
C TYR A 59 2.69 2.20 -1.40
N LEU A 60 2.05 3.07 -0.60
CA LEU A 60 0.93 3.88 -1.07
C LEU A 60 1.34 4.83 -2.20
N ALA A 61 2.47 5.52 -2.04
CA ALA A 61 3.02 6.41 -3.07
C ALA A 61 3.30 5.66 -4.38
N ARG A 62 3.79 4.42 -4.27
CA ARG A 62 4.05 3.56 -5.42
C ARG A 62 2.78 3.11 -6.14
N LEU A 63 1.77 2.70 -5.38
CA LEU A 63 0.49 2.28 -5.95
C LEU A 63 -0.22 3.44 -6.67
N ASP A 64 -0.12 4.65 -6.13
CA ASP A 64 -0.64 5.85 -6.80
C ASP A 64 0.10 6.15 -8.11
N ALA A 65 1.44 6.06 -8.13
CA ALA A 65 2.25 6.20 -9.34
C ALA A 65 1.86 5.15 -10.42
N LEU A 66 1.81 3.87 -10.04
CA LEU A 66 1.44 2.77 -10.94
C LEU A 66 0.06 2.98 -11.58
N ARG A 67 -0.93 3.42 -10.79
CA ARG A 67 -2.29 3.66 -11.30
C ARG A 67 -2.34 4.85 -12.28
N ASN A 68 -1.44 5.82 -12.13
CA ASN A 68 -1.32 6.96 -13.03
C ASN A 68 -0.49 6.65 -14.29
N GLY A 69 0.06 5.42 -14.41
CA GLY A 69 0.96 5.04 -15.49
C GLY A 69 2.35 5.66 -15.37
N GLU A 70 2.74 6.09 -14.17
CA GLU A 70 4.05 6.64 -13.87
C GLU A 70 5.02 5.53 -13.46
N GLU A 71 6.31 5.77 -13.65
CA GLU A 71 7.33 4.84 -13.16
C GLU A 71 7.28 4.77 -11.63
N ALA A 72 7.09 3.56 -11.14
CA ALA A 72 6.86 3.28 -9.74
C ALA A 72 8.12 3.59 -8.91
N PRO A 73 8.07 4.45 -7.87
CA PRO A 73 9.23 4.73 -7.03
C PRO A 73 9.77 3.44 -6.41
N ILE A 74 11.10 3.36 -6.33
CA ILE A 74 11.80 2.23 -5.72
C ILE A 74 11.49 2.26 -4.22
N ILE A 75 10.76 1.26 -3.72
CA ILE A 75 10.56 1.06 -2.29
C ILE A 75 11.81 0.36 -1.76
N ASP A 76 12.70 1.09 -1.12
CA ASP A 76 13.88 0.48 -0.51
C ASP A 76 13.53 -0.06 0.90
N GLU A 77 13.21 -1.35 0.99
CA GLU A 77 12.96 -2.02 2.29
C GLU A 77 14.24 -2.20 3.12
N ARG A 78 15.43 -2.01 2.52
CA ARG A 78 16.71 -2.13 3.21
C ARG A 78 17.68 -1.11 2.61
N PRO A 79 17.94 0.03 3.26
CA PRO A 79 18.81 1.06 2.70
C PRO A 79 20.08 0.43 2.14
N SER A 80 20.15 0.36 0.82
CA SER A 80 21.32 -0.12 0.11
C SER A 80 22.48 0.80 0.46
N ILE A 81 23.70 0.27 0.55
CA ILE A 81 24.91 1.11 0.75
C ILE A 81 24.93 2.26 -0.28
N THR A 82 24.35 2.03 -1.47
CA THR A 82 24.21 3.03 -2.52
C THR A 82 23.29 4.19 -2.16
N SER A 83 22.22 4.01 -1.37
CA SER A 83 21.35 5.13 -0.94
C SER A 83 21.96 5.91 0.23
N MET A 84 22.66 5.23 1.15
CA MET A 84 23.37 5.88 2.28
C MET A 84 24.57 6.73 1.87
N LEU A 85 25.22 6.41 0.75
CA LEU A 85 26.41 7.13 0.29
C LEU A 85 26.09 8.52 -0.30
N TRP A 86 24.85 8.77 -0.72
CA TRP A 86 24.43 10.07 -1.25
C TRP A 86 24.05 11.08 -0.16
N ASP A 87 23.71 10.62 1.05
CA ASP A 87 23.36 11.49 2.20
C ASP A 87 24.60 12.08 2.90
N LEU A 88 25.81 11.69 2.48
CA LEU A 88 27.10 12.10 3.04
C LEU A 88 27.94 13.02 2.11
N LEU A 89 27.36 13.47 1.00
CA LEU A 89 27.94 14.42 0.04
C LEU A 89 27.05 15.64 -0.13
#